data_AF-A0A0S9KQ43-F1
#
_entry.id   AF-A0A0S9KQ43-F1
#
_cell.length_a   1.000
_cell.length_b   1.000
_cell.length_c   1.000
_cell.angle_alpha   90.00
_cell.angle_beta   90.00
_cell.angle_gamma   90.00
#
_symmetry.space_group_name_H-M   'P 1'
#
loop_
_entity.id
_entity.type
_entity.pdbx_description
1 polymer ?
#
loop_
_entity_poly.entity_id
_entity_poly.type
_entity_poly.pdbx_seq_one_letter_code
_entity_poly.pdbx_strand_id
1 'polypeptide(L)' 'MLLPPASAQDAADSALTLGTATIHASAAGPLPARSVFSSQVENLTDRQFDHAWYDSGSSGDSPGDGRSAYASLNLRF' A
#
# COMPACT_ATOMS: atom_id res chain seq x y z
N MET A 1 -31.04 -6.11 -6.14
CA MET A 1 -29.80 -6.22 -6.92
C MET A 1 -28.70 -5.64 -6.04
N LEU A 2 -27.90 -6.48 -5.40
CA LEU A 2 -26.79 -6.03 -4.56
C LEU A 2 -25.67 -5.62 -5.52
N LEU A 3 -25.37 -4.31 -5.67
CA LEU A 3 -24.15 -3.93 -6.38
C LEU A 3 -22.97 -4.45 -5.55
N PRO A 4 -22.02 -5.19 -6.14
CA PRO A 4 -20.79 -5.50 -5.43
C PRO A 4 -20.07 -4.18 -5.08
N PRO A 5 -19.38 -4.09 -3.94
CA PRO A 5 -18.60 -2.91 -3.60
C PRO A 5 -17.46 -2.75 -4.60
N ALA A 6 -17.64 -1.88 -5.60
CA ALA A 6 -16.57 -1.44 -6.49
C ALA A 6 -15.69 -0.47 -5.71
N SER A 7 -14.83 -0.99 -4.83
CA SER A 7 -14.08 -0.09 -3.92
C SER A 7 -12.71 -0.57 -3.47
N ALA A 8 -12.44 -1.87 -3.33
CA ALA A 8 -11.11 -2.34 -2.91
C ALA A 8 -10.31 -3.00 -4.05
N GLN A 9 -10.99 -3.74 -4.94
CA GLN A 9 -10.33 -4.47 -6.03
C GLN A 9 -9.82 -3.55 -7.16
N ASP A 10 -10.48 -2.41 -7.37
CA ASP A 10 -10.15 -1.49 -8.47
C ASP A 10 -8.92 -0.60 -8.15
N ALA A 11 -8.74 -0.25 -6.86
CA ALA A 11 -7.52 0.40 -6.37
C ALA A 11 -6.32 -0.57 -6.36
N ALA A 12 -6.57 -1.84 -6.00
CA ALA A 12 -5.57 -2.91 -6.07
C ALA A 12 -5.08 -3.18 -7.50
N ASP A 13 -5.94 -3.04 -8.51
CA ASP A 13 -5.55 -3.12 -9.93
C ASP A 13 -4.54 -2.03 -10.35
N SER A 14 -4.44 -0.94 -9.59
CA SER A 14 -3.53 0.19 -9.85
C SER A 14 -2.31 0.22 -8.91
N ALA A 15 -1.99 -0.89 -8.25
CA ALA A 15 -0.84 -0.97 -7.35
C ALA A 15 0.46 -1.30 -8.11
N LEU A 16 1.51 -0.50 -7.89
CA LEU A 16 2.87 -0.75 -8.38
C LEU A 16 3.80 -1.08 -7.22
N THR A 17 4.40 -2.26 -7.26
CA THR A 17 5.46 -2.66 -6.32
C THR A 17 6.82 -2.37 -6.95
N LEU A 18 7.63 -1.53 -6.29
CA LEU A 18 8.98 -1.18 -6.75
C LEU A 18 10.02 -2.22 -6.34
N GLY A 19 9.65 -3.12 -5.44
CA GLY A 19 10.46 -4.26 -5.03
C GLY A 19 11.11 -4.08 -3.67
N THR A 20 12.06 -4.97 -3.37
CA THR A 20 12.77 -4.99 -2.09
C THR A 20 14.27 -4.94 -2.33
N ALA A 21 14.96 -4.04 -1.64
CA ALA A 21 16.42 -3.93 -1.64
C ALA A 21 16.96 -4.44 -0.30
N THR A 22 17.93 -5.36 -0.34
CA THR A 22 18.62 -5.85 0.85
C THR A 22 20.05 -5.34 0.85
N ILE A 23 20.46 -4.70 1.94
CA ILE A 23 21.80 -4.16 2.14
C ILE A 23 22.49 -4.97 3.23
N HIS A 24 23.70 -5.43 2.94
CA HIS A 24 24.57 -6.11 3.90
C HIS A 24 25.77 -5.21 4.17
N ALA A 25 26.02 -4.92 5.44
CA ALA A 25 27.21 -4.18 5.86
C ALA A 25 28.02 -5.02 6.85
N SER A 26 29.26 -5.30 6.49
CA SER A 26 30.28 -5.79 7.41
C SER A 26 31.08 -4.58 7.90
N ALA A 27 30.77 -4.08 9.09
CA ALA A 27 31.70 -3.19 9.78
C ALA A 27 32.92 -4.02 10.23
N ALA A 28 34.11 -3.43 10.37
CA ALA A 28 35.31 -4.11 10.86
C ALA A 28 35.23 -4.56 12.35
N GLY A 29 34.03 -4.58 12.92
CA GLY A 29 33.70 -5.10 14.26
C GLY A 29 32.91 -6.41 14.19
N PRO A 30 32.49 -6.97 15.34
CA PRO A 30 31.95 -8.32 15.42
C PRO A 30 30.50 -8.50 14.93
N LEU A 31 29.78 -7.40 14.65
CA LEU A 31 28.35 -7.44 14.33
C LEU A 31 28.10 -7.05 12.87
N PRO A 32 27.68 -8.01 12.01
CA PRO A 32 27.20 -7.68 10.68
C PRO A 32 25.80 -7.04 10.76
N ALA A 33 25.60 -5.94 10.05
CA ALA A 33 24.29 -5.29 9.95
C ALA A 33 23.59 -5.71 8.65
N ARG A 34 22.28 -5.96 8.72
CA ARG A 34 21.42 -6.19 7.55
C ARG A 34 20.21 -5.28 7.60
N SER A 35 19.97 -4.61 6.47
CA SER A 35 18.81 -3.74 6.26
C SER A 35 18.00 -4.23 5.07
N VAL A 36 16.68 -4.23 5.20
CA VAL A 36 15.75 -4.54 4.10
C VAL A 36 14.82 -3.36 3.90
N PHE A 37 14.79 -2.82 2.68
CA PHE A 37 13.91 -1.73 2.26
C PHE A 37 12.88 -2.25 1.27
N SER A 38 11.60 -1.93 1.47
CA SER A 38 10.52 -2.30 0.55
C SER A 38 9.61 -1.09 0.29
N SER A 39 9.11 -0.94 -0.93
CA SER A 39 8.19 0.15 -1.28
C SER A 39 7.09 -0.23 -2.28
N GLN A 40 5.95 0.45 -2.15
CA GLN A 40 4.74 0.26 -2.94
C GLN A 40 4.06 1.61 -3.19
N VAL A 41 3.40 1.75 -4.33
CA VAL A 41 2.50 2.86 -4.63
C VAL A 41 1.14 2.28 -4.97
N GLU A 42 0.08 2.81 -4.36
CA GLU A 42 -1.30 2.48 -4.70
C GLU A 42 -1.91 3.60 -5.53
N ASN A 43 -2.87 3.24 -6.38
CA ASN A 43 -3.53 4.16 -7.30
C ASN A 43 -2.53 4.95 -8.18
N LEU A 44 -1.66 4.23 -8.91
CA LEU A 44 -0.61 4.83 -9.73
C LEU A 44 -1.13 5.76 -10.83
N THR A 45 -2.39 5.68 -11.23
CA THR A 45 -2.98 6.60 -12.23
C THR A 45 -3.77 7.75 -11.61
N ASP A 46 -3.78 7.88 -10.29
CA ASP A 46 -4.57 8.88 -9.54
C ASP A 46 -6.04 8.91 -9.93
N ARG A 47 -6.61 7.70 -10.09
CA ARG A 47 -8.01 7.52 -10.43
C ARG A 47 -8.87 7.96 -9.24
N GLN A 48 -9.88 8.78 -9.53
CA GLN A 48 -10.90 9.14 -8.56
C GLN A 48 -11.96 8.03 -8.50
N PHE A 49 -12.30 7.58 -7.30
CA PHE A 49 -13.37 6.61 -7.04
C PHE A 49 -14.01 6.91 -5.70
N ASP A 50 -15.26 6.49 -5.51
CA ASP A 50 -16.00 6.69 -4.28
C ASP A 50 -16.37 5.35 -3.63
N HIS A 51 -16.31 5.30 -2.32
CA HIS A 51 -16.76 4.20 -1.49
C HIS A 51 -18.21 4.42 -1.08
N ALA A 52 -19.14 3.69 -1.69
CA ALA A 52 -20.51 3.65 -1.22
C ALA A 52 -20.66 2.64 -0.07
N TRP A 53 -21.38 3.02 0.98
CA TRP A 53 -21.72 2.14 2.08
C TRP A 53 -23.22 2.17 2.39
N TYR A 54 -23.69 1.07 2.96
CA TYR A 54 -25.06 0.91 3.42
C TYR A 54 -25.02 0.20 4.77
N ASP A 55 -25.65 0.79 5.77
CA ASP A 55 -25.83 0.20 7.09
C ASP A 55 -27.26 0.48 7.60
N SER A 56 -28.02 -0.60 7.80
CA SER A 56 -29.29 -0.61 8.55
C SER A 56 -30.28 0.52 8.18
N GLY A 57 -30.44 0.82 6.89
CA GLY A 57 -31.34 1.87 6.38
C GLY A 57 -30.68 3.23 6.14
N SER A 58 -29.44 3.40 6.58
CA SER A 58 -28.59 4.55 6.24
C SER A 58 -27.67 4.18 5.07
N SER A 59 -27.47 5.12 4.17
CA SER A 59 -26.51 5.02 3.07
C SER A 59 -25.68 6.28 2.98
N GLY A 60 -24.46 6.15 2.49
CA GLY A 60 -23.62 7.28 2.16
C GLY A 60 -22.52 6.90 1.18
N ASP A 61 -21.83 7.92 0.70
CA ASP A 61 -20.60 7.81 -0.04
C ASP A 61 -19.44 8.41 0.77
N SER A 62 -18.23 7.99 0.47
CA SER A 62 -17.00 8.54 1.01
C SER A 62 -15.95 8.52 -0.09
N PRO A 63 -15.22 9.61 -0.32
CA PRO A 63 -14.16 9.64 -1.31
C PRO A 63 -13.16 8.51 -1.06
N GLY A 64 -12.76 7.84 -2.15
CA GLY A 64 -11.69 6.86 -2.13
C GLY A 64 -10.32 7.52 -1.97
N ASP A 65 -9.36 6.75 -1.47
CA ASP A 65 -7.99 7.22 -1.35
C ASP A 65 -7.39 7.48 -2.75
N GLY A 66 -6.79 8.66 -2.90
CA GLY A 66 -6.04 9.03 -4.10
C GLY A 66 -4.73 8.24 -4.23
N ARG A 67 -3.78 8.78 -4.99
CA ARG A 67 -2.43 8.19 -5.02
C ARG A 67 -1.78 8.19 -3.64
N SER A 68 -1.37 7.01 -3.17
CA SER A 68 -0.66 6.83 -1.91
C SER A 68 0.63 6.03 -2.11
N ALA A 69 1.62 6.25 -1.25
CA ALA A 69 2.91 5.57 -1.32
C ALA A 69 3.34 5.07 0.06
N TYR A 70 3.87 3.86 0.09
CA TYR A 70 4.29 3.17 1.31
C TYR A 70 5.74 2.72 1.16
N ALA A 71 6.50 2.85 2.25
CA ALA A 71 7.85 2.35 2.35
C ALA A 71 8.09 1.77 3.74
N SER A 72 8.91 0.72 3.82
CA SER A 72 9.29 0.08 5.07
C SER A 72 10.78 -0.19 5.14
N LEU A 73 11.34 -0.11 6.35
CA LEU A 73 12.74 -0.40 6.64
C LEU A 73 12.81 -1.39 7.80
N ASN A 74 13.44 -2.54 7.57
CA ASN A 74 13.72 -3.54 8.59
C ASN A 74 15.22 -3.57 8.88
N LEU A 75 15.60 -3.46 10.15
CA LEU A 75 16.99 -3.46 10.62
C LEU A 75 17.25 -4.68 11.50
N ARG A 76 18.35 -5.41 11.23
CA ARG A 76 18.84 -6.50 12.06
C ARG A 76 20.32 -6.32 12.36
N PHE A 77 20.68 -6.53 13.63
CA PHE A 77 22.03 -6.45 14.20
C PHE A 77 22.43 -7.80 14.81
#